data_AF-A0A1Y2C2A2-F1
#
_entry.id   AF-A0A1Y2C2A2-F1
#
_cell.length_a   1.000
_cell.length_b   1.000
_cell.length_c   1.000
_cell.angle_alpha   90.00
_cell.angle_beta   90.00
_cell.angle_gamma   90.00
#
_symmetry.space_group_name_H-M   'P 1'
#
loop_
_entity.id
_entity.type
_entity.pdbx_description
1 polymer ?
#
loop_
_entity_poly.entity_id
_entity_poly.type
_entity_poly.pdbx_seq_one_letter_code
_entity_poly.pdbx_strand_id
1 'polypeptide(L)'
;LNPTSMATSKLLKRGKTFTEVYAEYAKLQDELLREKENSERLAECLTSVQKEIDERAPLLQQQREDYEKTLAENEELASNLSLISKENENQKSEIELINKKLASMKKEYDIIKQENEDLSRQIVKIMVDQHGINDMEIDNKTNSEAIVSDELVIAKNVEELHQQNKKLLKVVRETKAKQEELEKELEATKENTTAEELVEARHIIEGLQESQRNFENRIDACIKERDMWKRM
;
A
#
# COMPACT_ATOMS: atom_id res chain seq x y z
N LEU A 1 53.94 -54.51 -47.79
CA LEU A 1 54.98 -53.46 -47.81
C LEU A 1 54.56 -52.36 -46.86
N ASN A 2 55.42 -52.00 -45.90
CA ASN A 2 55.11 -51.02 -44.86
C ASN A 2 54.97 -49.62 -45.50
N PRO A 3 53.94 -48.81 -45.18
CA PRO A 3 53.74 -47.48 -45.78
C PRO A 3 54.95 -46.54 -45.57
N THR A 4 55.69 -46.71 -44.48
CA THR A 4 56.96 -46.03 -44.19
C THR A 4 58.01 -46.31 -45.28
N SER A 5 58.10 -47.54 -45.78
CA SER A 5 59.03 -47.92 -46.86
C SER A 5 58.66 -47.32 -48.22
N MET A 6 57.39 -47.01 -48.43
CA MET A 6 56.91 -46.40 -49.68
C MET A 6 57.08 -44.87 -49.67
N ALA A 7 56.99 -44.24 -48.50
CA ALA A 7 57.31 -42.83 -48.30
C ALA A 7 58.81 -42.54 -48.44
N THR A 8 59.67 -43.41 -47.88
CA THR A 8 61.14 -43.26 -47.99
C THR A 8 61.64 -43.41 -49.43
N SER A 9 61.05 -44.32 -50.21
CA SER A 9 61.36 -44.48 -51.65
C SER A 9 61.02 -43.23 -52.49
N LYS A 10 59.89 -42.56 -52.20
CA LYS A 10 59.50 -41.31 -52.87
C LYS A 10 60.38 -40.12 -52.47
N LEU A 11 60.88 -40.08 -51.23
CA LEU A 11 61.77 -39.03 -50.72
C LEU A 11 63.22 -39.17 -51.22
N LEU A 12 63.74 -40.40 -51.34
CA LEU A 12 65.07 -40.64 -51.95
C LEU A 12 65.13 -40.18 -53.41
N LYS A 13 64.04 -40.35 -54.17
CA LYS A 13 63.95 -39.89 -55.57
C LYS A 13 63.96 -38.36 -55.72
N ARG A 14 63.82 -37.61 -54.62
CA ARG A 14 63.79 -36.14 -54.60
C ARG A 14 65.15 -35.50 -54.24
N GLY A 15 66.22 -36.30 -54.14
CA GLY A 15 67.59 -35.81 -53.91
C GLY A 15 67.93 -35.46 -52.45
N LYS A 16 67.05 -35.80 -51.50
CA LYS A 16 67.35 -35.65 -50.07
C LYS A 16 68.25 -36.78 -49.59
N THR A 17 69.22 -36.47 -48.75
CA THR A 17 70.11 -37.47 -48.17
C THR A 17 69.34 -38.31 -47.14
N PHE A 18 69.74 -39.57 -46.95
CA PHE A 18 69.09 -40.49 -45.99
C PHE A 18 69.04 -39.90 -44.58
N THR A 19 70.08 -39.13 -44.22
CA THR A 19 70.20 -38.40 -42.95
C THR A 19 69.17 -37.28 -42.81
N GLU A 20 68.82 -36.56 -43.88
CA GLU A 20 67.77 -35.53 -43.87
C GLU A 20 66.38 -36.13 -43.66
N VAL A 21 66.08 -37.28 -44.29
CA VAL A 21 64.81 -37.99 -44.07
C VAL A 21 64.69 -38.48 -42.63
N TYR A 22 65.80 -38.94 -42.04
CA TYR A 22 65.84 -39.34 -40.64
C TYR A 22 65.69 -38.14 -39.69
N ALA A 23 66.29 -36.99 -40.02
CA ALA A 23 66.13 -35.75 -39.26
C ALA A 23 64.69 -35.22 -39.33
N GLU A 24 64.03 -35.29 -40.48
CA GLU A 24 62.61 -34.94 -40.63
C GLU A 24 61.70 -35.91 -39.87
N TYR A 25 61.98 -37.21 -39.91
CA TYR A 25 61.25 -38.21 -39.13
C TYR A 25 61.39 -37.98 -37.61
N ALA A 26 62.59 -37.70 -37.12
CA ALA A 26 62.84 -37.37 -35.72
C ALA A 26 62.07 -36.12 -35.29
N LYS A 27 62.08 -35.04 -36.10
CA LYS A 27 61.28 -33.84 -35.84
C LYS A 27 59.78 -34.12 -35.79
N LEU A 28 59.27 -34.91 -36.74
CA LEU A 28 57.85 -35.28 -36.77
C LEU A 28 57.44 -36.13 -35.55
N GLN A 29 58.34 -36.98 -35.08
CA GLN A 29 58.15 -37.78 -33.88
C GLN A 29 58.16 -36.92 -32.62
N ASP A 30 59.04 -35.92 -32.54
CA ASP A 30 59.08 -34.94 -31.45
C ASP A 30 57.80 -34.06 -31.45
N GLU A 31 57.33 -33.62 -32.62
CA GLU A 31 56.07 -32.88 -32.77
C GLU A 31 54.85 -33.74 -32.36
N LEU A 32 54.81 -35.00 -32.75
CA LEU A 32 53.75 -35.94 -32.34
C LEU A 32 53.75 -36.17 -30.82
N LEU A 33 54.92 -36.26 -30.19
CA LEU A 33 55.04 -36.37 -28.74
C LEU A 33 54.52 -35.11 -28.05
N ARG A 34 54.92 -33.92 -28.51
CA ARG A 34 54.40 -32.64 -28.00
C ARG A 34 52.90 -32.52 -28.13
N GLU A 35 52.35 -32.94 -29.27
CA GLU A 35 50.91 -32.87 -29.50
C GLU A 35 50.14 -33.83 -28.59
N LYS A 36 50.70 -35.01 -28.29
CA LYS A 36 50.13 -35.94 -27.31
C LYS A 36 50.17 -35.38 -25.89
N GLU A 37 51.29 -34.79 -25.48
CA GLU A 37 51.41 -34.12 -24.18
C GLU A 37 50.41 -32.96 -24.05
N ASN A 38 50.23 -32.17 -25.11
CA ASN A 38 49.24 -31.10 -25.14
C ASN A 38 47.81 -31.64 -25.08
N SER A 39 47.51 -32.72 -25.81
CA SER A 39 46.21 -33.40 -25.76
C SER A 39 45.92 -33.94 -24.37
N GLU A 40 46.91 -34.50 -23.67
CA GLU A 40 46.76 -35.02 -22.32
C GLU A 40 46.50 -33.89 -21.31
N ARG A 41 47.29 -32.81 -21.36
CA ARG A 41 47.04 -31.61 -20.54
C ARG A 41 45.66 -31.00 -20.78
N LEU A 42 45.22 -30.95 -22.03
CA LEU A 42 43.89 -30.44 -22.37
C LEU A 42 42.78 -31.36 -21.82
N ALA A 43 42.98 -32.68 -21.89
CA ALA A 43 42.05 -33.66 -21.33
C ALA A 43 41.96 -33.53 -19.79
N GLU A 44 43.09 -33.30 -19.11
CA GLU A 44 43.12 -33.04 -17.67
C GLU A 44 42.38 -31.75 -17.30
N CYS A 45 42.62 -30.65 -18.03
CA CYS A 45 41.90 -29.40 -17.84
C CYS A 45 40.39 -29.57 -18.05
N LEU A 46 39.96 -30.25 -19.12
CA LEU A 46 38.54 -30.53 -19.37
C LEU A 46 37.93 -31.38 -18.26
N THR A 47 38.67 -32.36 -17.74
CA THR A 47 38.21 -33.18 -16.62
C THR A 47 38.05 -32.36 -15.34
N SER A 48 38.95 -31.40 -15.09
CA SER A 48 38.83 -30.47 -13.96
C SER A 48 37.60 -29.59 -14.09
N VAL A 49 37.38 -28.99 -15.26
CA VAL A 49 36.19 -28.15 -15.52
C VAL A 49 34.90 -28.97 -15.39
N GLN A 50 34.89 -30.21 -15.89
CA GLN A 50 33.73 -31.08 -15.75
C GLN A 50 33.40 -31.34 -14.28
N LYS A 51 34.40 -31.63 -13.44
CA LYS A 51 34.20 -31.81 -11.99
C LYS A 51 33.64 -30.55 -11.34
N GLU A 52 34.17 -29.37 -11.67
CA GLU A 52 33.64 -28.11 -11.13
C GLU A 52 32.18 -27.86 -11.55
N ILE A 53 31.80 -28.22 -12.77
CA ILE A 53 30.42 -28.14 -13.25
C ILE A 53 29.54 -29.13 -12.48
N ASP A 54 29.99 -30.37 -12.34
CA ASP A 54 29.26 -31.44 -11.65
C ASP A 54 29.07 -31.12 -10.15
N GLU A 55 30.02 -30.43 -9.52
CA GLU A 55 29.93 -29.95 -8.13
C GLU A 55 29.01 -28.73 -7.98
N ARG A 56 29.00 -27.81 -8.94
CA ARG A 56 28.17 -26.58 -8.88
C ARG A 56 26.72 -26.80 -9.28
N ALA A 57 26.45 -27.75 -10.19
CA ALA A 57 25.10 -28.08 -10.62
C ALA A 57 24.11 -28.36 -9.47
N PRO A 58 24.42 -29.23 -8.48
CA PRO A 58 23.51 -29.49 -7.37
C PRO A 58 23.34 -28.28 -6.45
N LEU A 59 24.39 -27.47 -6.24
CA LEU A 59 24.31 -26.26 -5.43
C LEU A 59 23.35 -25.23 -6.03
N LEU A 60 23.42 -25.02 -7.35
CA LEU A 60 22.50 -24.13 -8.06
C LEU A 60 21.06 -24.66 -8.01
N GLN A 61 20.88 -25.99 -8.09
CA GLN A 61 19.55 -26.58 -7.98
C GLN A 61 18.96 -26.41 -6.59
N GLN A 62 19.74 -26.68 -5.54
CA GLN A 62 19.31 -26.45 -4.16
C GLN A 62 18.96 -24.97 -3.92
N GLN A 63 19.79 -24.05 -4.41
CA GLN A 63 19.50 -22.62 -4.32
C GLN A 63 18.17 -22.28 -4.99
N ARG A 64 17.87 -22.82 -6.18
CA ARG A 64 16.59 -22.59 -6.87
C ARG A 64 15.41 -23.10 -6.05
N GLU A 65 15.50 -24.29 -5.48
CA GLU A 65 14.46 -24.85 -4.61
C GLU A 65 14.23 -24.01 -3.35
N ASP A 66 15.30 -23.54 -2.72
CA ASP A 66 15.20 -22.69 -1.53
C ASP A 66 14.63 -21.30 -1.89
N TYR A 67 15.04 -20.73 -3.03
CA TYR A 67 14.43 -19.50 -3.54
C TYR A 67 12.93 -19.66 -3.84
N GLU A 68 12.51 -20.76 -4.46
CA GLU A 68 11.09 -21.03 -4.72
C GLU A 68 10.29 -21.17 -3.42
N LYS A 69 10.83 -21.84 -2.39
CA LYS A 69 10.19 -21.94 -1.07
C LYS A 69 10.04 -20.57 -0.40
N THR A 70 11.11 -19.80 -0.35
CA THR A 70 11.07 -18.46 0.27
C THR A 70 10.14 -17.51 -0.48
N LEU A 71 10.02 -17.67 -1.80
CA LEU A 71 9.08 -16.89 -2.61
C LEU A 71 7.64 -17.28 -2.28
N ALA A 72 7.33 -18.57 -2.18
CA ALA A 72 6.01 -19.04 -1.76
C ALA A 72 5.64 -18.57 -0.34
N GLU A 73 6.56 -18.66 0.62
CA GLU A 73 6.35 -18.15 1.98
C GLU A 73 6.09 -16.64 1.99
N ASN A 74 6.80 -15.88 1.16
CA ASN A 74 6.60 -14.44 1.03
C ASN A 74 5.24 -14.10 0.41
N GLU A 75 4.80 -14.85 -0.61
CA GLU A 75 3.46 -14.70 -1.19
C GLU A 75 2.37 -15.01 -0.15
N GLU A 76 2.52 -16.06 0.65
CA GLU A 76 1.61 -16.38 1.76
C GLU A 76 1.57 -15.27 2.82
N LEU A 77 2.74 -14.76 3.24
CA LEU A 77 2.83 -13.66 4.19
C LEU A 77 2.22 -12.37 3.65
N ALA A 78 2.42 -12.05 2.37
CA ALA A 78 1.81 -10.90 1.72
C ALA A 78 0.28 -11.03 1.65
N SER A 79 -0.23 -12.23 1.34
CA SER A 79 -1.67 -12.52 1.38
C SER A 79 -2.23 -12.36 2.79
N ASN A 80 -1.56 -12.89 3.81
CA ASN A 80 -1.97 -12.75 5.21
C ASN A 80 -1.96 -11.28 5.66
N LEU A 81 -0.95 -10.51 5.27
CA LEU A 81 -0.89 -9.07 5.55
C LEU A 81 -2.06 -8.32 4.91
N SER A 82 -2.41 -8.66 3.66
CA SER A 82 -3.56 -8.08 2.96
C SER A 82 -4.88 -8.37 3.69
N LEU A 83 -5.08 -9.62 4.13
CA LEU A 83 -6.25 -10.02 4.91
C LEU A 83 -6.33 -9.26 6.24
N ILE A 84 -5.23 -9.21 7.00
CA ILE A 84 -5.16 -8.50 8.28
C ILE A 84 -5.37 -6.98 8.08
N SER A 85 -4.85 -6.40 7.01
CA SER A 85 -5.07 -4.98 6.69
C SER A 85 -6.56 -4.71 6.45
N LYS A 86 -7.21 -5.57 5.67
CA LYS A 86 -8.66 -5.45 5.39
C LYS A 86 -9.50 -5.64 6.65
N GLU A 87 -9.15 -6.58 7.52
CA GLU A 87 -9.82 -6.75 8.81
C GLU A 87 -9.65 -5.53 9.72
N ASN A 88 -8.44 -4.95 9.77
CA ASN A 88 -8.19 -3.72 10.51
C ASN A 88 -9.00 -2.53 9.97
N GLU A 89 -9.10 -2.38 8.65
CA GLU A 89 -9.94 -1.34 8.03
C GLU A 89 -11.42 -1.52 8.38
N ASN A 90 -11.93 -2.76 8.30
CA ASN A 90 -13.30 -3.08 8.69
C ASN A 90 -13.54 -2.74 10.17
N GLN A 91 -12.66 -3.18 11.07
CA GLN A 91 -12.77 -2.88 12.50
C GLN A 91 -12.72 -1.37 12.79
N LYS A 92 -11.85 -0.61 12.12
CA LYS A 92 -11.82 0.85 12.24
C LYS A 92 -13.16 1.46 11.82
N SER A 93 -13.73 1.01 10.69
CA SER A 93 -15.03 1.49 10.22
C SER A 93 -16.16 1.16 11.20
N GLU A 94 -16.16 -0.02 11.81
CA GLU A 94 -17.13 -0.42 12.84
C GLU A 94 -16.99 0.43 14.10
N ILE A 95 -15.77 0.69 14.55
CA ILE A 95 -15.48 1.57 15.69
C ILE A 95 -16.00 2.99 15.42
N GLU A 96 -15.78 3.52 14.22
CA GLU A 96 -16.31 4.84 13.84
C GLU A 96 -17.84 4.89 13.86
N LEU A 97 -18.51 3.86 13.32
CA LEU A 97 -19.97 3.75 13.35
C LEU A 97 -20.51 3.66 14.77
N ILE A 98 -19.88 2.87 15.64
CA ILE A 98 -20.26 2.74 17.05
C ILE A 98 -20.03 4.06 17.77
N ASN A 99 -18.91 4.75 17.54
CA ASN A 99 -18.64 6.06 18.14
C ASN A 99 -19.66 7.11 17.72
N LYS A 100 -20.08 7.13 16.45
CA LYS A 100 -21.17 8.00 15.98
C LYS A 100 -22.49 7.71 16.70
N LYS A 101 -22.87 6.43 16.83
CA LYS A 101 -24.06 6.00 17.57
C LYS A 101 -23.98 6.34 19.07
N LEU A 102 -22.82 6.17 19.68
CA LEU A 102 -22.59 6.50 21.08
C LEU A 102 -22.70 8.01 21.30
N ALA A 103 -22.16 8.82 20.38
CA ALA A 103 -22.30 10.28 20.43
C ALA A 103 -23.76 10.73 20.29
N SER A 104 -24.56 10.12 19.40
CA SER A 104 -25.99 10.45 19.29
C SER A 104 -26.77 10.03 20.54
N MET A 105 -26.53 8.82 21.06
CA MET A 105 -27.17 8.35 22.30
C MET A 105 -26.80 9.20 23.52
N LYS A 106 -25.55 9.69 23.62
CA LYS A 106 -25.16 10.63 24.68
C LYS A 106 -25.92 11.95 24.59
N LYS A 107 -26.05 12.51 23.38
CA LYS A 107 -26.85 13.73 23.19
C LYS A 107 -28.31 13.52 23.58
N GLU A 108 -28.91 12.39 23.19
CA GLU A 108 -30.27 12.04 23.58
C GLU A 108 -30.40 11.86 25.10
N TYR A 109 -29.43 11.20 25.74
CA TYR A 109 -29.37 11.06 27.19
C TYR A 109 -29.32 12.42 27.90
N ASP A 110 -28.47 13.34 27.44
CA ASP A 110 -28.34 14.67 28.02
C ASP A 110 -29.63 15.49 27.86
N ILE A 111 -30.31 15.39 26.71
CA ILE A 111 -31.61 16.04 26.48
C ILE A 111 -32.66 15.48 27.43
N ILE A 112 -32.81 14.15 27.50
CA ILE A 112 -33.80 13.50 28.39
C ILE A 112 -33.51 13.82 29.86
N LYS A 113 -32.23 13.91 30.25
CA LYS A 113 -31.83 14.29 31.60
C LYS A 113 -32.26 15.73 31.91
N GLN A 114 -32.02 16.67 31.01
CA GLN A 114 -32.48 18.06 31.15
C GLN A 114 -34.01 18.13 31.25
N GLU A 115 -34.72 17.42 30.36
CA GLU A 115 -36.19 17.35 30.41
C GLU A 115 -36.70 16.80 31.76
N ASN A 116 -36.05 15.79 32.33
CA ASN A 116 -36.43 15.22 33.62
C ASN A 116 -36.13 16.16 34.79
N GLU A 117 -35.01 16.89 34.75
CA GLU A 117 -34.68 17.94 35.73
C GLU A 117 -35.70 19.08 35.68
N ASP A 118 -36.09 19.52 34.48
CA ASP A 118 -37.10 20.57 34.28
C ASP A 118 -38.49 20.13 34.75
N LEU A 119 -38.91 18.92 34.40
CA LEU A 119 -40.17 18.34 34.88
C LEU A 119 -40.17 18.19 36.41
N SER A 120 -39.07 17.78 37.01
CA SER A 120 -38.93 17.68 38.47
C SER A 120 -39.07 19.05 39.14
N ARG A 121 -38.43 20.09 38.59
CA ARG A 121 -38.58 21.48 39.08
C ARG A 121 -40.02 21.97 38.94
N GLN A 122 -40.68 21.66 37.82
CA GLN A 122 -42.09 22.00 37.60
C GLN A 122 -43.00 21.32 38.62
N ILE A 123 -42.81 20.02 38.89
CA ILE A 123 -43.60 19.28 39.89
C ILE A 123 -43.40 19.88 41.29
N VAL A 124 -42.15 20.16 41.70
CA VAL A 124 -41.86 20.77 43.00
C VAL A 124 -42.57 22.13 43.13
N LYS A 125 -42.49 22.95 42.09
CA LYS A 125 -43.14 24.26 42.09
C LYS A 125 -44.66 24.16 42.16
N ILE A 126 -45.27 23.28 41.37
CA ILE A 126 -46.72 23.03 41.42
C ILE A 126 -47.13 22.54 42.81
N MET A 127 -46.33 21.66 43.44
CA MET A 127 -46.60 21.22 44.81
C MET A 127 -46.52 22.36 45.83
N VAL A 128 -45.53 23.24 45.74
CA VAL A 128 -45.40 24.43 46.60
C VAL A 128 -46.58 25.37 46.41
N ASP A 129 -46.97 25.65 45.17
CA ASP A 129 -48.09 26.54 44.83
C ASP A 129 -49.45 25.95 45.25
N GLN A 130 -49.64 24.62 45.17
CA GLN A 130 -50.89 23.94 45.55
C GLN A 130 -51.01 23.66 47.05
N HIS A 131 -49.91 23.44 47.77
CA HIS A 131 -49.93 23.08 49.20
C HIS A 131 -49.55 24.22 50.15
N GLY A 132 -49.15 25.41 49.66
CA GLY A 132 -48.88 26.56 50.52
C GLY A 132 -47.83 26.27 51.60
N ILE A 133 -46.75 25.58 51.24
CA ILE A 133 -45.61 25.40 52.14
C ILE A 133 -44.87 26.73 52.21
N ASN A 134 -45.24 27.55 53.19
CA ASN A 134 -44.53 28.78 53.54
C ASN A 134 -43.06 28.47 53.91
N ASP A 135 -42.17 29.29 53.37
CA ASP A 135 -40.77 29.50 53.76
C ASP A 135 -39.91 28.25 54.01
N MET A 136 -39.30 27.77 52.93
CA MET A 136 -37.88 27.43 53.01
C MET A 136 -37.12 28.40 52.10
N GLU A 137 -36.50 29.40 52.72
CA GLU A 137 -35.54 30.31 52.10
C GLU A 137 -34.51 29.49 51.29
N ILE A 138 -34.60 29.55 49.97
CA ILE A 138 -33.47 29.25 49.09
C ILE A 138 -32.92 30.59 48.63
N ASP A 139 -32.18 31.22 49.54
CA ASP A 139 -31.31 32.34 49.21
C ASP A 139 -30.12 31.78 48.42
N ASN A 140 -30.18 31.90 47.09
CA ASN A 140 -29.01 31.81 46.24
C ASN A 140 -29.13 32.87 45.15
N LYS A 141 -28.66 34.07 45.51
CA LYS A 141 -28.31 35.14 44.60
C LYS A 141 -27.27 34.67 43.57
N THR A 142 -27.25 35.46 42.49
CA THR A 142 -26.23 35.58 41.44
C THR A 142 -26.18 34.46 40.42
N ASN A 143 -26.92 34.65 39.32
CA ASN A 143 -26.30 34.83 38.00
C ASN A 143 -27.34 35.44 37.03
N SER A 144 -26.96 36.50 36.30
CA SER A 144 -27.82 37.12 35.28
C SER A 144 -28.19 36.18 34.12
N GLU A 145 -27.55 35.00 34.01
CA GLU A 145 -27.96 33.91 33.12
C GLU A 145 -29.18 33.14 33.63
N ALA A 146 -29.39 33.07 34.95
CA ALA A 146 -30.54 32.39 35.56
C ALA A 146 -31.86 33.17 35.37
N ILE A 147 -31.79 34.49 35.18
CA ILE A 147 -32.98 35.34 34.98
C ILE A 147 -33.58 35.11 33.59
N VAL A 148 -32.74 34.83 32.58
CA VAL A 148 -33.21 34.48 31.23
C VAL A 148 -33.85 33.09 31.23
N SER A 149 -33.33 32.13 32.01
CA SER A 149 -34.00 30.83 32.17
C SER A 149 -35.27 30.93 33.01
N ASP A 150 -35.28 31.74 34.06
CA ASP A 150 -36.42 31.84 34.98
C ASP A 150 -37.65 32.45 34.31
N GLU A 151 -37.53 33.55 33.55
CA GLU A 151 -38.69 34.09 32.81
C GLU A 151 -39.12 33.24 31.61
N LEU A 152 -38.25 32.36 31.09
CA LEU A 152 -38.60 31.43 30.01
C LEU A 152 -39.19 30.11 30.52
N VAL A 153 -38.94 29.73 31.79
CA VAL A 153 -39.34 28.46 32.42
C VAL A 153 -40.45 28.64 33.48
N ILE A 154 -40.66 29.86 34.00
CA ILE A 154 -41.70 30.16 34.98
C ILE A 154 -42.97 30.67 34.27
N ALA A 155 -43.79 29.74 33.78
CA ALA A 155 -45.19 30.05 33.55
C ALA A 155 -45.97 29.90 34.86
N LYS A 156 -46.75 30.92 35.23
CA LYS A 156 -47.61 30.87 36.42
C LYS A 156 -48.99 30.28 36.09
N ASN A 157 -49.30 30.09 34.80
CA ASN A 157 -50.55 29.51 34.31
C ASN A 157 -50.31 28.60 33.08
N VAL A 158 -51.15 27.58 32.86
CA VAL A 158 -51.03 26.61 31.74
C VAL A 158 -51.05 27.31 30.37
N GLU A 159 -51.75 28.45 30.28
CA GLU A 159 -51.80 29.31 29.09
C GLU A 159 -50.44 29.95 28.76
N GLU A 160 -49.71 30.42 29.77
CA GLU A 160 -48.37 31.01 29.62
C GLU A 160 -47.34 29.95 29.24
N LEU A 161 -47.47 28.75 29.82
CA LEU A 161 -46.60 27.60 29.51
C LEU A 161 -46.81 27.12 28.07
N HIS A 162 -48.05 27.13 27.58
CA HIS A 162 -48.36 26.87 26.18
C HIS A 162 -47.79 27.95 25.24
N GLN A 163 -47.87 29.23 25.62
CA GLN A 163 -47.33 30.32 24.80
C GLN A 163 -45.80 30.30 24.77
N GLN A 164 -45.14 29.98 25.88
CA GLN A 164 -43.69 29.78 25.95
C GLN A 164 -43.27 28.55 25.14
N ASN A 165 -43.94 27.41 25.28
CA ASN A 165 -43.69 26.23 24.45
C ASN A 165 -43.87 26.53 22.96
N LYS A 166 -44.88 27.32 22.58
CA LYS A 166 -45.08 27.73 21.19
C LYS A 166 -43.94 28.62 20.67
N LYS A 167 -43.41 29.53 21.50
CA LYS A 167 -42.25 30.37 21.16
C LYS A 167 -40.97 29.55 21.07
N LEU A 168 -40.73 28.64 22.02
CA LEU A 168 -39.60 27.72 22.02
C LEU A 168 -39.63 26.79 20.81
N LEU A 169 -40.79 26.20 20.48
CA LEU A 169 -40.96 25.39 19.26
C LEU A 169 -40.65 26.19 17.99
N LYS A 170 -40.99 27.48 17.96
CA LYS A 170 -40.68 28.35 16.82
C LYS A 170 -39.18 28.58 16.71
N VAL A 171 -38.52 28.93 17.82
CA VAL A 171 -37.05 29.10 17.86
C VAL A 171 -36.34 27.81 17.50
N VAL A 172 -36.75 26.66 18.06
CA VAL A 172 -36.17 25.35 17.75
C VAL A 172 -36.33 25.00 16.26
N ARG A 173 -37.47 25.31 15.64
CA ARG A 173 -37.67 25.10 14.20
C ARG A 173 -36.78 26.03 13.37
N GLU A 174 -36.65 27.29 13.78
CA GLU A 174 -35.78 28.26 13.10
C GLU A 174 -34.29 27.91 13.25
N THR A 175 -33.84 27.46 14.42
CA THR A 175 -32.46 27.02 14.63
C THR A 175 -32.17 25.73 13.90
N LYS A 176 -33.11 24.78 13.85
CA LYS A 176 -32.97 23.57 13.04
C LYS A 176 -32.88 23.89 11.56
N ALA A 177 -33.74 24.77 11.04
CA ALA A 177 -33.67 25.19 9.64
C ALA A 177 -32.32 25.85 9.30
N LYS A 178 -31.82 26.74 10.17
CA LYS A 178 -30.50 27.36 10.01
C LYS A 178 -29.36 26.34 10.09
N GLN A 179 -29.47 25.36 10.97
CA GLN A 179 -28.46 24.32 11.10
C GLN A 179 -28.44 23.38 9.89
N GLU A 180 -29.61 22.98 9.37
CA GLU A 180 -29.71 22.21 8.13
C GLU A 180 -29.17 22.98 6.91
N GLU A 181 -29.37 24.29 6.86
CA GLU A 181 -28.83 25.16 5.81
C GLU A 181 -27.29 25.23 5.88
N LEU A 182 -26.75 25.48 7.08
CA LEU A 182 -25.29 25.48 7.31
C LEU A 182 -24.66 24.11 7.03
N GLU A 183 -25.29 23.01 7.44
CA GLU A 183 -24.80 21.66 7.15
C GLU A 183 -24.76 21.40 5.63
N LYS A 184 -25.78 21.83 4.87
CA LYS A 184 -25.78 21.73 3.40
C LYS A 184 -24.70 22.57 2.74
N GLU A 185 -24.48 23.80 3.20
CA GLU A 185 -23.40 24.66 2.69
C GLU A 185 -22.01 24.05 2.96
N LEU A 186 -21.84 23.46 4.14
CA LEU A 186 -20.59 22.81 4.54
C LEU A 186 -20.36 21.50 3.76
N GLU A 187 -21.40 20.72 3.50
CA GLU A 187 -21.34 19.54 2.63
C GLU A 187 -20.98 19.96 1.20
N ALA A 188 -21.63 20.98 0.64
CA ALA A 188 -21.37 21.46 -0.72
C ALA A 188 -19.95 22.04 -0.89
N THR A 189 -19.44 22.77 0.11
CA THR A 189 -18.06 23.28 0.09
C THR A 189 -17.05 22.13 0.16
N LYS A 190 -17.29 21.13 1.01
CA LYS A 190 -16.45 19.92 1.06
C LYS A 190 -16.46 19.18 -0.27
N GLU A 191 -17.63 18.90 -0.85
CA GLU A 191 -17.75 18.24 -2.14
C GLU A 191 -16.99 19.01 -3.23
N ASN A 192 -17.12 20.33 -3.30
CA ASN A 192 -16.38 21.16 -4.25
C ASN A 192 -14.86 21.07 -4.04
N THR A 193 -14.37 21.20 -2.80
CA THR A 193 -12.91 21.08 -2.53
C THR A 193 -12.39 19.69 -2.89
N THR A 194 -13.13 18.62 -2.58
CA THR A 194 -12.72 17.26 -2.95
C THR A 194 -12.74 17.06 -4.47
N ALA A 195 -13.67 17.69 -5.19
CA ALA A 195 -13.70 17.64 -6.65
C ALA A 195 -12.51 18.37 -7.27
N GLU A 196 -12.12 19.53 -6.73
CA GLU A 196 -10.92 20.27 -7.14
C GLU A 196 -9.65 19.45 -6.92
N GLU A 197 -9.48 18.88 -5.72
CA GLU A 197 -8.34 18.01 -5.39
C GLU A 197 -8.26 16.78 -6.32
N LEU A 198 -9.40 16.17 -6.66
CA LEU A 198 -9.45 15.05 -7.61
C LEU A 198 -9.06 15.46 -9.05
N VAL A 199 -9.43 16.66 -9.48
CA VAL A 199 -9.04 17.20 -10.79
C VAL A 199 -7.54 17.47 -10.83
N GLU A 200 -6.96 18.06 -9.79
CA GLU A 200 -5.52 18.28 -9.69
C GLU A 200 -4.73 16.96 -9.70
N ALA A 201 -5.17 15.98 -8.90
CA ALA A 201 -4.56 14.65 -8.87
C ALA A 201 -4.62 13.97 -10.24
N ARG A 202 -5.76 14.09 -10.96
CA ARG A 202 -5.90 13.55 -12.32
C ARG A 202 -4.92 14.22 -13.29
N HIS A 203 -4.78 15.54 -13.22
CA HIS A 203 -3.84 16.27 -14.09
C HIS A 203 -2.38 15.84 -13.86
N ILE A 204 -1.99 15.63 -12.60
CA ILE A 204 -0.65 15.12 -12.25
C ILE A 204 -0.44 13.71 -12.81
N ILE A 205 -1.43 12.82 -12.69
CA ILE A 205 -1.36 11.46 -13.23
C ILE A 205 -1.22 11.48 -14.75
N GLU A 206 -2.00 12.30 -15.44
CA GLU A 206 -1.92 12.46 -16.90
C GLU A 206 -0.52 12.95 -17.32
N GLY A 207 0.05 13.93 -16.61
CA GLY A 207 1.42 14.40 -16.86
C GLY A 207 2.48 13.32 -16.61
N LEU A 208 2.33 12.51 -15.56
CA LEU A 208 3.21 11.37 -15.29
C LEU A 208 3.08 10.28 -16.37
N GLN A 209 1.87 9.96 -16.81
CA GLN A 209 1.61 9.00 -17.88
C GLN A 209 2.21 9.46 -19.22
N GLU A 210 2.09 10.74 -19.55
CA GLU A 210 2.72 11.31 -20.74
C GLU A 210 4.25 11.25 -20.63
N SER A 211 4.81 11.53 -19.46
CA SER A 211 6.25 11.39 -19.21
C SER A 211 6.72 9.94 -19.36
N GLN A 212 5.97 8.96 -18.82
CA GLN A 212 6.27 7.53 -18.97
C GLN A 212 6.22 7.11 -20.43
N ARG A 213 5.18 7.51 -21.17
CA ARG A 213 5.05 7.22 -22.60
C ARG A 213 6.22 7.84 -23.39
N ASN A 214 6.67 9.03 -23.01
CA ASN A 214 7.86 9.65 -23.61
C ASN A 214 9.14 8.87 -23.29
N PHE A 215 9.30 8.35 -22.07
CA PHE A 215 10.43 7.48 -21.73
C PHE A 215 10.38 6.14 -22.48
N GLU A 216 9.22 5.50 -22.59
CA GLU A 216 9.02 4.27 -23.37
C GLU A 216 9.40 4.48 -24.84
N ASN A 217 8.89 5.55 -25.46
CA ASN A 217 9.23 5.90 -26.84
C ASN A 217 10.74 6.11 -27.03
N ARG A 218 11.43 6.72 -26.04
CA ARG A 218 12.89 6.90 -26.06
C ARG A 218 13.64 5.58 -25.92
N ILE A 219 13.18 4.69 -25.04
CA ILE A 219 13.75 3.36 -24.87
C ILE A 219 13.60 2.55 -26.16
N ASP A 220 12.41 2.57 -26.78
CA ASP A 220 12.13 1.90 -28.05
C ASP A 220 13.02 2.44 -29.18
N ALA A 221 13.26 3.75 -29.22
CA ALA A 221 14.20 4.36 -30.16
C ALA A 221 15.64 3.83 -29.94
N CYS A 222 16.12 3.79 -28.70
CA CYS A 222 17.43 3.24 -28.37
C CYS A 222 17.54 1.74 -28.70
N ILE A 223 16.48 0.95 -28.49
CA ILE A 223 16.44 -0.47 -28.85
C ILE A 223 16.55 -0.63 -30.37
N LYS A 224 15.80 0.16 -31.15
CA LYS A 224 15.86 0.15 -32.62
C LYS A 224 17.25 0.50 -33.14
N GLU A 225 17.89 1.53 -32.56
CA GLU A 225 19.27 1.89 -32.89
C GLU A 225 20.22 0.73 -32.57
N ARG A 226 20.17 0.17 -31.36
CA ARG A 226 20.98 -0.99 -30.97
C ARG A 226 20.82 -2.16 -31.95
N ASP A 227 19.59 -2.48 -32.35
CA ASP A 227 19.30 -3.60 -33.24
C ASP A 227 19.76 -3.33 -34.68
N MET A 228 19.79 -2.07 -35.12
CA MET A 228 20.44 -1.65 -36.37
C MET A 228 21.95 -1.87 -36.30
N TRP A 229 22.61 -1.44 -35.22
CA TRP A 229 24.06 -1.63 -35.02
C TRP A 229 24.48 -3.11 -34.92
N LYS A 230 23.60 -3.99 -34.41
CA LYS A 230 23.86 -5.44 -34.38
C LYS A 230 23.75 -6.14 -35.74
N ARG A 231 23.02 -5.55 -36.69
CA ARG A 231 22.85 -6.10 -38.04
C ARG A 231 23.91 -5.63 -39.04
N MET A 232 24.66 -4.59 -38.69
CA MET A 232 25.78 -4.06 -39.46
C MET A 232 27.07 -4.78 -39.07
#